data_AF-A0A0D0CS98-F1
#
_entry.id   AF-A0A0D0CS98-F1
#
_cell.length_a   1.000
_cell.length_b   1.000
_cell.length_c   1.000
_cell.angle_alpha   90.00
_cell.angle_beta   90.00
_cell.angle_gamma   90.00
#
_symmetry.space_group_name_H-M   'P 1'
#
loop_
_entity.id
_entity.type
_entity.pdbx_description
1 polymer ?
#
loop_
_entity_poly.entity_id
_entity_poly.type
_entity_poly.pdbx_seq_one_letter_code
_entity_poly.pdbx_strand_id
1 'polypeptide(L)'
;PPRRPWTIEELVQGRNITLGLATDTSSRRTYTSHLNSYIAFCSMHNFPLDPTPDTLSFFVVYMSHHIEPRLVGNYLSGICDRLEIYFPEVRSRMKKLCSKPTQCKLPLSRDHLLCAQNSLLPTSSHDDILFVAMLITGTCGLLRLGELVIPDDPRIQNSRKIIQRMPHSAGTYTAKTTSFPFTPTYGASGATALAEDGAAPQVIQAIGRWSSETFQIYIHHHPIILHAFLNAHRGRTPTSPSSLSIVAH
;
A
#
# COMPACT_ATOMS: atom_id res chain seq x y z
N PRO A 1 -16.76 33.97 5.20
CA PRO A 1 -15.77 35.04 4.88
C PRO A 1 -15.44 35.09 3.37
N PRO A 2 -15.42 36.28 2.74
CA PRO A 2 -15.02 36.42 1.35
C PRO A 2 -13.54 36.02 1.18
N ARG A 3 -13.26 35.12 0.23
CA ARG A 3 -11.90 34.65 -0.06
C ARG A 3 -11.27 35.58 -1.08
N ARG A 4 -10.11 36.19 -0.76
CA ARG A 4 -9.34 36.95 -1.74
C ARG A 4 -8.79 36.01 -2.82
N PRO A 5 -8.80 36.38 -4.11
CA PRO A 5 -8.08 35.63 -5.14
C PRO A 5 -6.57 35.70 -4.88
N TRP A 6 -5.88 34.58 -5.08
CA TRP A 6 -4.42 34.51 -4.98
C TRP A 6 -3.77 34.87 -6.32
N THR A 7 -2.57 35.44 -6.30
CA THR A 7 -1.78 35.65 -7.53
C THR A 7 -1.27 34.31 -8.08
N ILE A 8 -0.81 34.30 -9.34
CA ILE A 8 -0.26 33.08 -9.95
C ILE A 8 0.98 32.59 -9.18
N GLU A 9 1.81 33.49 -8.67
CA GLU A 9 2.99 33.16 -7.87
C GLU A 9 2.60 32.54 -6.53
N GLU A 10 1.59 33.10 -5.86
CA GLU A 10 1.06 32.54 -4.60
C GLU A 10 0.49 31.13 -4.82
N LEU A 11 -0.20 30.90 -5.94
CA LEU A 11 -0.72 29.59 -6.32
C LEU A 11 0.41 28.59 -6.61
N VAL A 12 1.44 28.99 -7.36
CA VAL A 12 2.61 28.13 -7.65
C VAL A 12 3.35 27.79 -6.36
N GLN A 13 3.58 28.76 -5.49
CA GLN A 13 4.25 28.54 -4.21
C GLN A 13 3.42 27.64 -3.29
N GLY A 14 2.11 27.90 -3.16
CA GLY A 14 1.20 27.08 -2.39
C GLY A 14 1.14 25.64 -2.91
N ARG A 15 1.11 25.46 -4.24
CA ARG A 15 1.18 24.14 -4.89
C ARG A 15 2.47 23.42 -4.52
N ASN A 16 3.63 24.08 -4.65
CA ASN A 16 4.93 23.46 -4.38
C ASN A 16 5.08 23.03 -2.91
N ILE A 17 4.62 23.86 -1.96
CA ILE A 17 4.59 23.51 -0.54
C ILE A 17 3.67 22.32 -0.30
N THR A 18 2.47 22.34 -0.88
CA THR A 18 1.48 21.28 -0.71
C THR A 18 1.99 19.96 -1.27
N LEU A 19 2.58 19.95 -2.47
CA LEU A 19 3.19 18.76 -3.06
C LEU A 19 4.34 18.22 -2.20
N GLY A 20 5.21 19.10 -1.68
CA GLY A 20 6.32 18.70 -0.82
C GLY A 20 5.90 18.09 0.53
N LEU A 21 4.71 18.45 1.04
CA LEU A 21 4.12 17.93 2.27
C LEU A 21 3.22 16.70 2.04
N ALA A 22 2.64 16.56 0.85
CA ALA A 22 1.76 15.44 0.51
C ALA A 22 2.52 14.10 0.45
N THR A 23 3.78 14.13 0.05
CA THR A 23 4.63 12.93 -0.05
C THR A 23 5.19 12.55 1.32
N ASP A 24 4.98 11.29 1.73
CA ASP A 24 5.48 10.79 3.00
C ASP A 24 7.02 10.83 3.11
N THR A 25 7.53 11.01 4.33
CA THR A 25 8.96 11.15 4.61
C THR A 25 9.80 9.99 4.07
N SER A 26 9.33 8.75 4.17
CA SER A 26 10.09 7.59 3.66
C SER A 26 10.15 7.61 2.12
N SER A 27 9.02 7.89 1.46
CA SER A 27 8.95 8.04 0.01
C SER A 27 9.82 9.19 -0.50
N ARG A 28 9.82 10.33 0.19
CA ARG A 28 10.66 11.48 -0.16
C ARG A 28 12.14 11.14 -0.11
N ARG A 29 12.58 10.36 0.88
CA ARG A 29 13.97 9.89 0.97
C ARG A 29 14.34 8.99 -0.21
N THR A 30 13.48 8.04 -0.54
CA THR A 30 13.67 7.15 -1.70
C THR A 30 13.71 7.94 -3.01
N TYR A 31 12.79 8.87 -3.23
CA TYR A 31 12.76 9.69 -4.43
C TYR A 31 13.94 10.66 -4.54
N THR A 32 14.44 11.16 -3.41
CA THR A 32 15.70 11.93 -3.38
C THR A 32 16.88 11.04 -3.82
N SER A 33 16.92 9.78 -3.38
CA SER A 33 17.93 8.83 -3.86
C SER A 33 17.80 8.58 -5.37
N HIS A 34 16.59 8.41 -5.89
CA HIS A 34 16.35 8.22 -7.32
C HIS A 34 16.82 9.45 -8.13
N LEU A 35 16.49 10.66 -7.67
CA LEU A 35 16.93 11.90 -8.29
C LEU A 35 18.45 12.02 -8.29
N ASN A 36 19.12 11.68 -7.18
CA ASN A 36 20.57 11.72 -7.11
C ASN A 36 21.23 10.76 -8.12
N SER A 37 20.65 9.56 -8.32
CA SER A 37 21.11 8.64 -9.37
C SER A 37 20.95 9.23 -10.77
N TYR A 38 19.86 9.96 -11.03
CA TYR A 38 19.64 10.64 -12.31
C TYR A 38 20.61 11.81 -12.51
N ILE A 39 20.84 12.63 -11.48
CA ILE A 39 21.81 13.74 -11.54
C ILE A 39 23.21 13.19 -11.82
N ALA A 40 23.62 12.12 -11.13
CA ALA A 40 24.90 11.47 -11.37
C ALA A 40 25.03 10.98 -12.82
N PHE A 41 23.99 10.34 -13.36
CA PHE A 41 23.93 9.96 -14.77
C PHE A 41 24.09 11.17 -15.70
N CYS A 42 23.35 12.25 -15.48
CA CYS A 42 23.46 13.46 -16.29
C CYS A 42 24.87 14.07 -16.22
N SER A 43 25.49 14.10 -15.03
CA SER A 43 26.85 14.59 -14.86
C SER A 43 27.90 13.71 -15.54
N MET A 44 27.75 12.39 -15.51
CA MET A 44 28.69 11.45 -16.14
C MET A 44 28.64 11.49 -17.68
N HIS A 45 27.47 11.78 -18.25
CA HIS A 45 27.25 11.77 -19.70
C HIS A 45 27.09 13.18 -20.30
N ASN A 46 27.34 14.23 -19.50
CA ASN A 46 27.18 15.63 -19.89
C ASN A 46 25.79 15.97 -20.46
N PHE A 47 24.73 15.35 -19.92
CA PHE A 47 23.35 15.66 -20.29
C PHE A 47 22.79 16.83 -19.48
N PRO A 48 21.85 17.61 -20.05
CA PRO A 48 21.09 18.60 -19.29
C PRO A 48 20.23 17.92 -18.21
N LEU A 49 19.91 18.66 -17.16
CA LEU A 49 19.03 18.18 -16.08
C LEU A 49 17.54 18.22 -16.45
N ASP A 50 17.17 18.92 -17.53
CA ASP A 50 15.79 18.89 -18.05
C ASP A 50 15.52 17.50 -18.66
N PRO A 51 14.58 16.74 -18.09
CA PRO A 51 14.28 15.40 -18.57
C PRO A 51 13.55 15.46 -19.92
N THR A 52 14.28 15.19 -20.99
CA THR A 52 13.72 14.90 -22.30
C THR A 52 13.35 13.40 -22.40
N PRO A 53 12.40 13.02 -23.26
CA PRO A 53 12.09 11.62 -23.51
C PRO A 53 13.32 10.77 -23.86
N ASP A 54 14.24 11.32 -24.65
CA ASP A 54 15.48 10.66 -25.04
C ASP A 54 16.42 10.46 -23.85
N THR A 55 16.67 11.51 -23.05
CA THR A 55 17.54 11.44 -21.86
C THR A 55 17.03 10.39 -20.87
N LEU A 56 15.71 10.35 -20.67
CA LEU A 56 15.07 9.35 -19.81
C LEU A 56 15.16 7.95 -20.42
N SER A 57 15.03 7.79 -21.73
CA SER A 57 15.21 6.51 -22.40
C SER A 57 16.63 5.97 -22.23
N PHE A 58 17.65 6.84 -22.36
CA PHE A 58 19.04 6.49 -22.11
C PHE A 58 19.28 6.12 -20.66
N PHE A 59 18.70 6.88 -19.73
CA PHE A 59 18.73 6.54 -18.30
C PHE A 59 18.11 5.16 -18.03
N VAL A 60 16.99 4.83 -18.68
CA VAL A 60 16.34 3.51 -18.53
C VAL A 60 17.27 2.40 -18.98
N VAL A 61 17.90 2.54 -20.16
CA VAL A 61 18.85 1.55 -20.68
C VAL A 61 20.03 1.41 -19.74
N TYR A 62 20.65 2.53 -19.35
CA TYR A 62 21.78 2.57 -18.42
C TYR A 62 21.46 1.88 -17.09
N MET A 63 20.37 2.27 -16.42
CA MET A 63 19.99 1.68 -15.14
C MET A 63 19.59 0.22 -15.27
N SER A 64 19.00 -0.21 -16.39
CA SER A 64 18.63 -1.62 -16.60
C SER A 64 19.84 -2.56 -16.63
N HIS A 65 21.04 -2.05 -16.88
CA HIS A 65 22.29 -2.82 -16.75
C HIS A 65 22.80 -2.91 -15.31
N HIS A 66 22.42 -1.97 -14.44
CA HIS A 66 22.92 -1.86 -13.07
C HIS A 66 21.92 -2.32 -12.00
N ILE A 67 20.62 -2.32 -12.32
CA ILE A 67 19.53 -2.75 -11.44
C ILE A 67 18.52 -3.60 -12.21
N GLU A 68 17.67 -4.30 -11.48
CA GLU A 68 16.57 -5.05 -12.10
C GLU A 68 15.69 -4.10 -12.95
N PRO A 69 15.50 -4.38 -14.26
CA PRO A 69 14.76 -3.48 -15.16
C PRO A 69 13.35 -3.13 -14.68
N ARG A 70 12.73 -4.00 -13.86
CA ARG A 70 11.41 -3.77 -13.26
C ARG A 70 11.40 -2.60 -12.28
N LEU A 71 12.51 -2.37 -11.58
CA LEU A 71 12.66 -1.33 -10.57
C LEU A 71 12.91 0.04 -11.17
N VAL A 72 13.41 0.10 -12.41
CA VAL A 72 13.67 1.36 -13.12
C VAL A 72 12.40 2.22 -13.20
N GLY A 73 11.23 1.58 -13.37
CA GLY A 73 9.94 2.29 -13.31
C GLY A 73 9.69 3.05 -12.00
N ASN A 74 10.18 2.55 -10.87
CA ASN A 74 10.07 3.22 -9.57
C ASN A 74 11.03 4.42 -9.47
N TYR A 75 12.22 4.30 -10.05
CA TYR A 75 13.18 5.40 -10.18
C TYR A 75 12.57 6.54 -10.97
N LEU A 76 12.05 6.21 -12.15
CA LEU A 76 11.34 7.12 -13.05
C LEU A 76 10.20 7.88 -12.34
N SER A 77 9.35 7.19 -11.58
CA SER A 77 8.28 7.85 -10.81
C SER A 77 8.82 8.81 -9.75
N GLY A 78 9.91 8.44 -9.05
CA GLY A 78 10.52 9.32 -8.05
C GLY A 78 11.23 10.53 -8.66
N ILE A 79 11.87 10.36 -9.82
CA ILE A 79 12.50 11.44 -10.58
C ILE A 79 11.44 12.45 -11.02
N CYS A 80 10.32 11.97 -11.60
CA CYS A 80 9.18 12.84 -11.94
C CYS A 80 8.70 13.65 -10.75
N ASP A 81 8.41 13.00 -9.62
CA ASP A 81 7.87 13.67 -8.43
C ASP A 81 8.76 14.83 -7.95
N ARG A 82 10.09 14.63 -7.97
CA ARG A 82 11.04 15.66 -7.53
C ARG A 82 11.27 16.74 -8.59
N LEU A 83 11.25 16.38 -9.86
CA LEU A 83 11.45 17.32 -10.96
C LEU A 83 10.18 18.11 -11.30
N GLU A 84 8.99 17.64 -10.95
CA GLU A 84 7.70 18.28 -11.25
C GLU A 84 7.61 19.71 -10.68
N ILE A 85 8.35 20.00 -9.61
CA ILE A 85 8.46 21.35 -9.02
C ILE A 85 9.14 22.33 -9.99
N TYR A 86 10.11 21.86 -10.77
CA TYR A 86 10.91 22.67 -11.70
C TYR A 86 10.42 22.54 -13.15
N PHE A 87 9.97 21.34 -13.53
CA PHE A 87 9.56 20.96 -14.88
C PHE A 87 8.15 20.35 -14.82
N PRO A 88 7.08 21.16 -14.85
CA PRO A 88 5.71 20.68 -14.69
C PRO A 88 5.27 19.67 -15.76
N GLU A 89 5.92 19.69 -16.93
CA GLU A 89 5.65 18.78 -18.05
C GLU A 89 6.39 17.43 -17.96
N VAL A 90 7.17 17.17 -16.91
CA VAL A 90 7.96 15.91 -16.81
C VAL A 90 7.06 14.67 -16.83
N ARG A 91 5.89 14.75 -16.19
CA ARG A 91 4.98 13.61 -16.04
C ARG A 91 4.29 13.26 -17.36
N SER A 92 3.99 14.25 -18.21
CA SER A 92 3.35 14.03 -19.52
C SER A 92 4.30 13.34 -20.51
N ARG A 93 5.60 13.62 -20.39
CA ARG A 93 6.70 13.03 -21.18
C ARG A 93 7.00 11.58 -20.83
N MET A 94 6.51 11.08 -19.68
CA MET A 94 6.81 9.76 -19.16
C MET A 94 5.59 8.84 -19.19
N LYS A 95 5.35 8.21 -20.35
CA LYS A 95 4.41 7.09 -20.46
C LYS A 95 5.15 5.79 -20.17
N LYS A 96 4.70 5.07 -19.14
CA LYS A 96 5.22 3.75 -18.76
C LYS A 96 4.83 2.74 -19.85
N LEU A 97 5.69 2.53 -20.84
CA LEU A 97 5.39 1.70 -22.01
C LEU A 97 5.50 0.19 -21.78
N CYS A 98 6.18 -0.25 -20.71
CA CYS A 98 6.44 -1.67 -20.47
C CYS A 98 6.08 -2.06 -19.03
N SER A 99 4.87 -2.57 -18.82
CA SER A 99 4.59 -3.45 -17.69
C SER A 99 4.40 -4.88 -18.22
N LYS A 100 5.32 -5.78 -17.87
CA LYS A 100 5.03 -7.22 -18.01
C LYS A 100 3.80 -7.53 -17.13
N PRO A 101 2.90 -8.45 -17.54
CA PRO A 101 1.82 -8.89 -16.68
C PRO A 101 2.42 -9.38 -15.35
N THR A 102 1.87 -8.88 -14.24
CA THR A 102 2.33 -9.24 -12.90
C THR A 102 2.17 -10.74 -12.73
N GLN A 103 3.28 -11.47 -12.57
CA GLN A 103 3.20 -12.86 -12.08
C GLN A 103 2.81 -12.81 -10.62
N CYS A 104 1.51 -12.92 -10.36
CA CYS A 104 0.96 -12.94 -9.03
C CYS A 104 1.33 -14.25 -8.34
N LYS A 105 1.94 -14.15 -7.15
CA LYS A 105 2.10 -15.30 -6.25
C LYS A 105 0.71 -15.77 -5.78
N LEU A 106 0.57 -17.05 -5.49
CA LEU A 106 -0.67 -17.60 -4.93
C LEU A 106 -0.98 -16.89 -3.59
N PRO A 107 -2.24 -16.52 -3.31
CA PRO A 107 -2.61 -15.92 -2.03
C PRO A 107 -2.32 -16.89 -0.87
N LEU A 108 -2.04 -16.32 0.30
CA LEU A 108 -1.88 -17.09 1.52
C LEU A 108 -3.25 -17.62 1.95
N SER A 109 -3.44 -18.93 1.94
CA SER A 109 -4.68 -19.59 2.37
C SER A 109 -4.78 -19.67 3.90
N ARG A 110 -6.02 -19.84 4.40
CA ARG A 110 -6.31 -20.18 5.80
C ARG A 110 -5.53 -21.42 6.26
N ASP A 111 -5.40 -22.43 5.40
CA ASP A 111 -4.68 -23.67 5.73
C ASP A 111 -3.19 -23.40 5.99
N HIS A 112 -2.59 -22.46 5.26
CA HIS A 112 -1.21 -22.06 5.49
C HIS A 112 -1.04 -21.38 6.86
N LEU A 113 -2.01 -20.55 7.27
CA LEU A 113 -1.98 -19.92 8.60
C LEU A 113 -2.16 -20.94 9.72
N LEU A 114 -3.10 -21.88 9.56
CA LEU A 114 -3.32 -22.96 10.53
C LEU A 114 -2.09 -23.87 10.65
N CYS A 115 -1.45 -24.19 9.53
CA CYS A 115 -0.21 -24.96 9.52
C CYS A 115 0.91 -24.22 10.28
N ALA A 116 1.10 -22.93 10.03
CA ALA A 116 2.08 -22.11 10.75
C ALA A 116 1.77 -22.05 12.26
N GLN A 117 0.51 -21.87 12.65
CA GLN A 117 0.10 -21.88 14.05
C GLN A 117 0.37 -23.23 14.72
N ASN A 118 0.04 -24.33 14.05
CA ASN A 118 0.22 -25.69 14.57
C ASN A 118 1.70 -26.13 14.62
N SER A 119 2.58 -25.47 13.88
CA SER A 119 4.03 -25.69 13.97
C SER A 119 4.67 -25.11 15.24
N LEU A 120 3.96 -24.26 15.98
CA LEU A 120 4.46 -23.70 17.23
C LEU A 120 4.35 -24.72 18.37
N LEU A 121 5.46 -24.88 19.10
CA LEU A 121 5.54 -25.66 20.32
C LEU A 121 5.58 -24.71 21.53
N PRO A 122 5.24 -25.19 22.74
CA PRO A 122 5.38 -24.39 23.95
C PRO A 122 6.82 -23.90 24.22
N THR A 123 7.81 -24.56 23.62
CA THR A 123 9.24 -24.22 23.71
C THR A 123 9.75 -23.46 22.48
N SER A 124 8.88 -23.03 21.58
CA SER A 124 9.27 -22.25 20.39
C SER A 124 9.98 -20.96 20.80
N SER A 125 10.93 -20.55 19.97
CA SER A 125 11.66 -19.31 20.22
C SER A 125 10.74 -18.10 20.15
N HIS A 126 11.15 -17.01 20.79
CA HIS A 126 10.45 -15.73 20.68
C HIS A 126 10.26 -15.31 19.22
N ASP A 127 11.28 -15.53 18.37
CA ASP A 127 11.26 -15.09 16.97
C ASP A 127 10.26 -15.90 16.13
N ASP A 128 10.11 -17.20 16.40
CA ASP A 128 9.10 -18.04 15.73
C ASP A 128 7.68 -17.59 16.13
N ILE A 129 7.48 -17.33 17.42
CA ILE A 129 6.19 -16.84 17.95
C ILE A 129 5.88 -15.47 17.34
N LEU A 130 6.87 -14.57 17.29
CA LEU A 130 6.73 -13.24 16.72
C LEU A 130 6.42 -13.31 15.21
N PHE A 131 7.12 -14.18 14.47
CA PHE A 131 6.89 -14.37 13.04
C PHE A 131 5.45 -14.83 12.77
N VAL A 132 4.97 -15.86 13.47
CA VAL A 132 3.59 -16.35 13.32
C VAL A 132 2.58 -15.30 13.75
N ALA A 133 2.84 -14.57 14.84
CA ALA A 133 1.98 -13.47 15.28
C ALA A 133 1.88 -12.36 14.22
N MET A 134 3.01 -11.97 13.60
CA MET A 134 3.04 -11.00 12.50
C MET A 134 2.36 -11.52 11.25
N LEU A 135 2.53 -12.79 10.90
CA LEU A 135 1.90 -13.44 9.76
C LEU A 135 0.37 -13.43 9.87
N ILE A 136 -0.15 -13.84 11.03
CA ILE A 136 -1.60 -13.87 11.30
C ILE A 136 -2.15 -12.45 11.35
N THR A 137 -1.54 -11.56 12.15
CA THR A 137 -2.01 -10.17 12.31
C THR A 137 -1.99 -9.41 10.98
N GLY A 138 -0.92 -9.60 10.19
CA GLY A 138 -0.79 -8.98 8.88
C GLY A 138 -1.83 -9.46 7.88
N THR A 139 -2.06 -10.77 7.84
CA THR A 139 -2.99 -11.37 6.89
C THR A 139 -4.45 -11.07 7.24
N CYS A 140 -4.84 -11.21 8.50
CA CYS A 140 -6.21 -10.93 8.96
C CYS A 140 -6.54 -9.44 8.94
N GLY A 141 -5.55 -8.57 9.20
CA GLY A 141 -5.74 -7.11 9.15
C GLY A 141 -5.59 -6.48 7.76
N LEU A 142 -5.17 -7.25 6.74
CA LEU A 142 -4.73 -6.71 5.44
C LEU A 142 -3.64 -5.64 5.60
N LEU A 143 -2.69 -5.88 6.51
CA LEU A 143 -1.63 -4.95 6.84
C LEU A 143 -0.46 -5.11 5.89
N ARG A 144 0.14 -3.98 5.50
CA ARG A 144 1.40 -3.97 4.76
C ARG A 144 2.53 -4.32 5.72
N LEU A 145 3.60 -4.93 5.21
CA LEU A 145 4.76 -5.32 6.02
C LEU A 145 5.35 -4.12 6.80
N GLY A 146 5.40 -2.94 6.17
CA GLY A 146 5.87 -1.71 6.81
C GLY A 146 4.96 -1.14 7.91
N GLU A 147 3.75 -1.69 8.10
CA GLU A 147 2.85 -1.36 9.21
C GLU A 147 3.01 -2.34 10.39
N LEU A 148 3.62 -3.50 10.14
CA LEU A 148 3.90 -4.51 11.16
C LEU A 148 5.20 -4.22 11.91
N VAL A 149 6.08 -3.42 11.31
CA VAL A 149 7.45 -3.16 11.74
C VAL A 149 7.66 -1.66 11.95
N ILE A 150 8.47 -1.29 12.94
CA ILE A 150 8.95 0.08 13.13
C ILE A 150 10.35 0.16 12.52
N PRO A 151 10.61 1.10 11.58
CA PRO A 151 11.95 1.26 11.01
C PRO A 151 13.00 1.60 12.06
N ASP A 152 14.22 1.08 11.89
CA ASP A 152 15.34 1.33 12.81
C ASP A 152 15.77 2.80 12.83
N ASP A 153 15.66 3.50 11.70
CA ASP A 153 16.02 4.92 11.60
C ASP A 153 14.88 5.81 12.14
N PRO A 154 15.09 6.53 13.27
CA PRO A 154 14.05 7.33 13.90
C PRO A 154 13.49 8.45 12.99
N ARG A 155 14.27 8.90 12.01
CA ARG A 155 13.90 10.03 11.13
C ARG A 155 12.80 9.69 10.13
N ILE A 156 12.60 8.41 9.85
CA ILE A 156 11.54 7.92 8.94
C ILE A 156 10.40 7.25 9.69
N GLN A 157 10.45 7.20 11.02
CA GLN A 157 9.35 6.70 11.84
C GLN A 157 8.17 7.67 11.75
N ASN A 158 6.99 7.13 11.48
CA ASN A 158 5.75 7.90 11.43
C ASN A 158 4.72 7.20 12.31
N SER A 159 4.42 7.78 13.47
CA SER A 159 3.47 7.21 14.43
C SER A 159 2.06 7.06 13.85
N ARG A 160 1.69 7.86 12.84
CA ARG A 160 0.40 7.74 12.13
C ARG A 160 0.31 6.49 11.25
N LYS A 161 1.44 5.86 10.91
CA LYS A 161 1.51 4.60 10.15
C LYS A 161 1.53 3.37 11.06
N ILE A 162 1.74 3.56 12.37
CA ILE A 162 1.71 2.48 13.34
C ILE A 162 0.26 2.23 13.72
N ILE A 163 -0.20 1.01 13.49
CA ILE A 163 -1.55 0.61 13.87
C ILE A 163 -1.56 0.41 15.37
N GLN A 164 -2.45 1.14 16.06
CA GLN A 164 -2.66 0.96 17.49
C GLN A 164 -3.17 -0.46 17.73
N ARG A 165 -2.33 -1.26 18.38
CA ARG A 165 -2.70 -2.59 18.86
C ARG A 165 -3.26 -2.39 20.27
N MET A 166 -4.50 -2.80 20.51
CA MET A 166 -5.06 -2.79 21.87
C MET A 166 -4.11 -3.58 22.80
N PRO A 167 -3.50 -2.95 23.82
CA PRO A 167 -2.72 -3.68 24.80
C PRO A 167 -3.71 -4.44 25.68
N HIS A 168 -3.66 -5.76 25.64
CA HIS A 168 -4.29 -6.54 26.70
C HIS A 168 -3.40 -6.42 27.94
N SER A 169 -4.01 -6.12 29.09
CA SER A 169 -3.39 -6.35 30.40
C SER A 169 -2.83 -7.78 30.42
N ALA A 170 -1.57 -7.92 30.83
CA ALA A 170 -0.88 -9.20 31.00
C ALA A 170 -1.55 -10.03 32.10
N GLY A 171 -2.70 -10.62 31.81
CA GLY A 171 -3.25 -11.75 32.55
C GLY A 171 -2.51 -13.00 32.10
N THR A 172 -1.62 -13.49 32.96
CA THR A 172 -1.00 -14.83 32.98
C THR A 172 -1.06 -15.62 31.67
N TYR A 173 0.07 -15.70 30.97
CA TYR A 173 0.32 -16.66 29.89
C TYR A 173 0.26 -18.09 30.44
N THR A 174 -0.93 -18.65 30.61
CA THR A 174 -1.10 -20.10 30.80
C THR A 174 -1.05 -20.76 29.42
N ALA A 175 -0.06 -21.62 29.24
CA ALA A 175 0.41 -22.24 27.99
C ALA A 175 -0.58 -23.16 27.23
N LYS A 176 -1.89 -22.85 27.19
CA LYS A 176 -2.88 -23.69 26.50
C LYS A 176 -3.90 -22.96 25.62
N THR A 177 -3.87 -21.64 25.52
CA THR A 177 -4.75 -20.94 24.56
C THR A 177 -4.09 -19.66 24.11
N THR A 178 -3.17 -19.75 23.15
CA THR A 178 -2.79 -18.60 22.32
C THR A 178 -3.93 -18.34 21.32
N SER A 179 -5.09 -17.91 21.83
CA SER A 179 -6.09 -17.29 20.98
C SER A 179 -5.53 -15.93 20.59
N PHE A 180 -4.97 -15.82 19.40
CA PHE A 180 -4.65 -14.53 18.83
C PHE A 180 -5.95 -13.71 18.79
N PRO A 181 -6.04 -12.54 19.45
CA PRO A 181 -7.27 -11.73 19.48
C PRO A 181 -7.66 -11.20 18.09
N PHE A 182 -6.80 -11.43 17.09
CA PHE A 182 -7.01 -11.15 15.68
C PHE A 182 -7.49 -12.35 14.86
N THR A 183 -8.05 -13.38 15.49
CA THR A 183 -9.09 -14.18 14.84
C THR A 183 -10.45 -13.54 15.10
N PRO A 184 -10.87 -12.48 14.37
CA PRO A 184 -12.29 -12.22 14.27
C PRO A 184 -12.95 -13.51 13.82
N THR A 185 -14.18 -13.68 14.25
CA THR A 185 -15.13 -14.74 13.92
C THR A 185 -15.37 -14.93 12.40
N TYR A 186 -14.65 -14.21 11.54
CA TYR A 186 -14.59 -14.36 10.09
C TYR A 186 -13.31 -15.11 9.73
N GLY A 187 -13.45 -16.35 9.25
CA GLY A 187 -12.35 -17.23 8.85
C GLY A 187 -11.54 -16.77 7.63
N ALA A 188 -11.58 -15.50 7.25
CA ALA A 188 -11.01 -15.00 6.02
C ALA A 188 -9.56 -14.52 6.22
N SER A 189 -8.63 -15.25 5.63
CA SER A 189 -7.19 -14.98 5.68
C SER A 189 -6.75 -14.20 4.44
N GLY A 190 -7.15 -12.93 4.35
CA GLY A 190 -6.73 -12.04 3.26
C GLY A 190 -7.87 -11.57 2.35
N ALA A 191 -7.55 -10.71 1.38
CA ALA A 191 -8.54 -10.06 0.51
C ALA A 191 -9.31 -11.06 -0.36
N THR A 192 -8.64 -12.08 -0.90
CA THR A 192 -9.27 -13.17 -1.64
C THR A 192 -10.25 -13.96 -0.77
N ALA A 193 -9.81 -14.39 0.42
CA ALA A 193 -10.66 -15.17 1.32
C ALA A 193 -11.90 -14.39 1.78
N LEU A 194 -11.77 -13.07 2.00
CA LEU A 194 -12.93 -12.22 2.32
C LEU A 194 -13.92 -12.16 1.14
N ALA A 195 -13.42 -12.11 -0.09
CA ALA A 195 -14.27 -12.14 -1.28
C ALA A 195 -14.95 -13.50 -1.45
N GLU A 196 -14.24 -14.60 -1.19
CA GLU A 196 -14.79 -15.98 -1.20
C GLU A 196 -15.87 -16.18 -0.14
N ASP A 197 -15.69 -15.60 1.06
CA ASP A 197 -16.68 -15.60 2.14
C ASP A 197 -17.86 -14.64 1.87
N GLY A 198 -17.88 -13.95 0.73
CA GLY A 198 -18.97 -13.07 0.30
C GLY A 198 -18.97 -11.69 0.95
N ALA A 199 -17.86 -11.24 1.52
CA ALA A 199 -17.74 -9.89 2.05
C ALA A 199 -17.90 -8.85 0.93
N ALA A 200 -18.68 -7.80 1.18
CA ALA A 200 -18.91 -6.77 0.18
C ALA A 200 -17.59 -6.04 -0.19
N PRO A 201 -17.40 -5.65 -1.47
CA PRO A 201 -16.19 -4.97 -1.92
C PRO A 201 -15.79 -3.74 -1.08
N GLN A 202 -16.78 -2.97 -0.61
CA GLN A 202 -16.58 -1.79 0.23
C GLN A 202 -16.01 -2.14 1.61
N VAL A 203 -16.39 -3.29 2.16
CA VAL A 203 -15.86 -3.79 3.44
C VAL A 203 -14.41 -4.20 3.27
N ILE A 204 -14.09 -4.96 2.22
CA ILE A 204 -12.70 -5.35 1.90
C ILE A 204 -11.85 -4.09 1.69
N GLN A 205 -12.36 -3.14 0.89
CA GLN A 205 -11.69 -1.86 0.63
C GLN A 205 -11.41 -1.07 1.92
N ALA A 206 -12.39 -1.01 2.83
CA ALA A 206 -12.25 -0.32 4.10
C ALA A 206 -11.24 -1.00 5.04
N ILE A 207 -11.29 -2.34 5.17
CA ILE A 207 -10.39 -3.11 6.03
C ILE A 207 -8.93 -2.89 5.61
N GLY A 208 -8.61 -3.04 4.32
CA GLY A 208 -7.25 -2.80 3.83
C GLY A 208 -6.92 -1.33 3.55
N ARG A 209 -7.83 -0.41 3.89
CA ARG A 209 -7.65 1.04 3.83
C ARG A 209 -7.21 1.52 2.44
N TRP A 210 -7.79 0.94 1.40
CA TRP A 210 -7.50 1.31 0.01
C TRP A 210 -8.33 2.53 -0.40
N SER A 211 -7.65 3.57 -0.90
CA SER A 211 -8.30 4.81 -1.35
C SER A 211 -9.04 4.66 -2.69
N SER A 212 -8.90 3.53 -3.37
CA SER A 212 -9.50 3.25 -4.67
C SER A 212 -9.77 1.75 -4.85
N GLU A 213 -10.34 1.38 -5.99
CA GLU A 213 -10.55 0.00 -6.42
C GLU A 213 -9.25 -0.83 -6.62
N THR A 214 -8.09 -0.29 -6.23
CA THR A 214 -6.80 -1.00 -6.25
C THR A 214 -6.79 -2.30 -5.46
N PHE A 215 -7.66 -2.48 -4.47
CA PHE A 215 -7.79 -3.75 -3.73
C PHE A 215 -8.13 -4.95 -4.65
N GLN A 216 -8.76 -4.71 -5.80
CA GLN A 216 -9.15 -5.74 -6.76
C GLN A 216 -7.94 -6.55 -7.26
N ILE A 217 -6.75 -5.94 -7.35
CA ILE A 217 -5.54 -6.66 -7.79
C ILE A 217 -5.06 -7.71 -6.78
N TYR A 218 -5.53 -7.60 -5.53
CA TYR A 218 -5.23 -8.52 -4.43
C TYR A 218 -6.30 -9.62 -4.28
N ILE A 219 -7.37 -9.57 -5.09
CA ILE A 219 -8.36 -10.65 -5.19
C ILE A 219 -7.93 -11.56 -6.34
N HIS A 220 -7.35 -12.69 -6.00
CA HIS A 220 -6.71 -13.59 -6.96
C HIS A 220 -7.69 -14.58 -7.62
N HIS A 221 -8.79 -14.07 -8.18
CA HIS A 221 -9.73 -14.85 -8.98
C HIS A 221 -9.66 -14.50 -10.47
N HIS A 222 -10.19 -15.40 -11.30
CA HIS A 222 -10.33 -15.14 -12.73
C HIS A 222 -11.10 -13.82 -12.96
N PRO A 223 -10.67 -12.93 -13.87
CA PRO A 223 -11.28 -11.60 -14.05
C PRO A 223 -12.78 -11.62 -14.27
N ILE A 224 -13.31 -12.68 -14.91
CA ILE A 224 -14.75 -12.88 -15.12
C ILE A 224 -15.48 -13.11 -13.78
N ILE A 225 -14.90 -13.90 -12.88
CA ILE A 225 -15.48 -14.18 -11.56
C ILE A 225 -15.45 -12.90 -10.72
N LEU A 226 -14.34 -12.18 -10.74
CA LEU A 226 -14.21 -10.89 -10.06
C LEU A 226 -15.24 -9.89 -10.58
N HIS A 227 -15.43 -9.80 -11.90
CA HIS A 227 -16.43 -8.93 -12.51
C HIS A 227 -17.87 -9.30 -12.10
N ALA A 228 -18.20 -10.60 -12.08
CA ALA A 228 -19.51 -11.07 -11.62
C ALA A 228 -19.74 -10.72 -10.14
N PHE A 229 -18.74 -10.95 -9.29
CA PHE A 229 -18.75 -10.57 -7.88
C PHE A 229 -18.99 -9.07 -7.68
N LEU A 230 -18.20 -8.21 -8.35
CA LEU A 230 -18.34 -6.75 -8.23
C LEU A 230 -19.73 -6.27 -8.67
N ASN A 231 -20.29 -6.86 -9.73
CA ASN A 231 -21.60 -6.48 -10.25
C ASN A 231 -22.77 -6.96 -9.37
N ALA A 232 -22.66 -8.15 -8.77
CA ALA A 232 -23.65 -8.65 -7.81
C ALA A 232 -23.83 -7.69 -6.61
N HIS A 233 -22.75 -7.01 -6.20
CA HIS A 233 -22.79 -6.04 -5.10
C HIS A 233 -23.11 -4.60 -5.54
N ARG A 234 -22.95 -4.25 -6.82
CA ARG A 234 -23.40 -2.94 -7.36
C ARG A 234 -24.92 -2.81 -7.45
N GLY A 235 -25.64 -3.93 -7.61
CA GLY A 235 -27.12 -3.95 -7.65
C GLY A 235 -27.81 -3.80 -6.29
N ARG A 236 -27.08 -3.91 -5.17
CA ARG A 236 -27.59 -3.59 -3.83
C ARG A 236 -27.30 -2.13 -3.51
N THR A 237 -28.17 -1.24 -3.97
CA THR A 237 -28.23 0.11 -3.37
C THR A 237 -28.62 -0.02 -1.89
N PRO A 238 -28.05 0.78 -0.98
CA PRO A 238 -28.59 0.86 0.36
C PRO A 238 -29.99 1.46 0.24
N THR A 239 -31.02 0.68 0.56
CA THR A 239 -32.31 1.26 0.86
C THR A 239 -32.11 2.28 1.99
N SER A 240 -32.51 3.52 1.73
CA SER A 240 -32.66 4.60 2.71
C SER A 240 -33.20 4.08 4.05
N PRO A 241 -32.77 4.60 5.21
CA PRO A 241 -33.31 4.20 6.50
C PRO A 241 -34.73 4.77 6.63
N SER A 242 -35.73 3.97 6.28
CA SER A 242 -37.13 4.28 6.56
C SER A 242 -37.76 3.16 7.38
N SER A 243 -38.10 3.53 8.62
CA SER A 243 -39.21 2.99 9.41
C SER A 243 -38.97 1.70 10.20
N LEU A 244 -38.16 1.77 11.27
CA LEU A 244 -38.46 1.02 12.49
C LEU A 244 -39.59 1.74 13.22
N SER A 245 -40.84 1.41 12.89
CA SER A 245 -41.98 1.72 13.74
C SER A 245 -41.87 0.90 15.02
N ILE A 246 -41.50 1.56 16.11
CA ILE A 246 -41.76 1.08 17.46
C ILE A 246 -43.29 1.04 17.61
N VAL A 247 -43.87 -0.15 17.53
CA VAL A 247 -45.23 -0.38 18.02
C VAL A 247 -45.08 -0.69 19.51
N ALA A 248 -45.43 0.30 20.33
CA ALA A 248 -45.71 0.08 21.73
C ALA A 248 -47.14 -0.48 21.83
N HIS A 249 -47.27 -1.67 22.39
CA HIS A 249 -48.43 -2.11 23.18
C HIS A 249 -47.96 -3.15 24.19
#